data_AF-A0A2D7M3I8-F1
#
_entry.id   AF-A0A2D7M3I8-F1
#
_cell.length_a   1.000
_cell.length_b   1.000
_cell.length_c   1.000
_cell.angle_alpha   90.00
_cell.angle_beta   90.00
_cell.angle_gamma   90.00
#
_symmetry.space_group_name_H-M   'P 1'
#
loop_
_entity.id
_entity.type
_entity.pdbx_description
1 polymer ?
#
loop_
_entity_poly.entity_id
_entity_poly.type
_entity_poly.pdbx_seq_one_letter_code
_entity_poly.pdbx_strand_id
1 'polypeptide(L)'
;MMAYTESHIQTSAAASWDHWSMTLLLLLGLLSGCAGHQRASQIKQVQDSDVLVRSEYRHSAMGTLFRIVVYSDKGGNPAIAAKEAFDRVDEIEVVASDWNRESEIRTLCQSAPHEQMVPVSADLANLLQKSVKIHQQTQGRFDISMGALTRLWRRCFLAKRLPTDSDLEQARRQTGMQFIELDGGYAGLSEVAIDIDLGGIAKGYAVDEALKIMQASGYRHSLVDGGGDMAFGPPAAATTGWKILLPSGPRRVTTAGAVATSGDTQRNMEIDGEKYSHILNPLTGMGIRNSAMVTVFAEDAATADAYATAYSVPGHWPPDGIPGLGGSPVAIECLYSQPEKKQRWGVMPGQIDLRGTTGTGEGDSRSVP
;
A
#
# COMPACT_ATOMS: atom_id res chain seq x y z
N MET A 1 10.39 12.69 -17.76
CA MET A 1 11.59 12.65 -18.62
C MET A 1 11.68 11.24 -19.19
N MET A 2 11.43 11.10 -20.49
CA MET A 2 11.33 9.83 -21.23
C MET A 2 12.71 9.23 -21.56
N ALA A 3 12.72 7.90 -21.80
CA ALA A 3 13.59 7.15 -22.71
C ALA A 3 15.08 6.93 -22.32
N TYR A 4 15.79 5.83 -22.62
CA TYR A 4 15.56 4.55 -23.33
C TYR A 4 16.69 3.57 -22.90
N THR A 5 16.49 2.25 -23.00
CA THR A 5 17.53 1.20 -22.96
C THR A 5 17.68 0.59 -24.35
N GLU A 6 18.91 0.51 -24.87
CA GLU A 6 19.24 -0.22 -26.12
C GLU A 6 19.58 -1.68 -25.84
N SER A 7 19.03 -2.56 -26.68
CA SER A 7 19.40 -3.97 -26.80
C SER A 7 19.85 -4.23 -28.24
N HIS A 8 21.07 -4.71 -28.43
CA HIS A 8 21.53 -5.24 -29.71
C HIS A 8 21.71 -6.75 -29.61
N ILE A 9 20.89 -7.48 -30.37
CA ILE A 9 21.15 -8.85 -30.81
C ILE A 9 21.55 -8.74 -32.29
N GLN A 10 22.72 -9.28 -32.64
CA GLN A 10 23.11 -9.55 -34.03
C GLN A 10 23.21 -11.06 -34.24
N THR A 11 22.41 -11.55 -35.16
CA THR A 11 22.52 -12.84 -35.82
C THR A 11 23.44 -12.71 -37.04
N SER A 12 24.29 -13.70 -37.31
CA SER A 12 24.61 -14.12 -38.68
C SER A 12 25.13 -15.56 -38.72
N ALA A 13 24.83 -16.19 -39.85
CA ALA A 13 24.97 -17.61 -40.14
C ALA A 13 26.27 -17.95 -40.89
N ALA A 14 26.59 -19.25 -40.92
CA ALA A 14 26.77 -20.08 -42.13
C ALA A 14 28.01 -21.00 -42.12
N ALA A 15 27.76 -22.28 -42.48
CA ALA A 15 28.54 -23.16 -43.36
C ALA A 15 29.94 -23.65 -42.88
N SER A 16 30.45 -24.88 -43.08
CA SER A 16 30.05 -26.05 -43.90
C SER A 16 31.18 -27.15 -43.89
N TRP A 17 30.89 -28.37 -44.40
CA TRP A 17 31.77 -29.52 -44.82
C TRP A 17 32.55 -30.26 -43.70
N ASP A 18 32.83 -31.58 -43.69
CA ASP A 18 32.61 -32.69 -44.63
C ASP A 18 32.86 -34.07 -43.92
N HIS A 19 32.45 -35.13 -44.61
CA HIS A 19 32.41 -36.56 -44.25
C HIS A 19 33.75 -37.28 -43.96
N TRP A 20 33.73 -38.27 -43.03
CA TRP A 20 34.53 -39.52 -43.12
C TRP A 20 33.75 -40.74 -42.58
N SER A 21 33.93 -41.87 -43.24
CA SER A 21 33.14 -43.11 -43.17
C SER A 21 33.80 -44.22 -42.33
N MET A 22 32.98 -45.22 -41.95
CA MET A 22 33.30 -46.65 -41.75
C MET A 22 34.14 -47.10 -40.52
N THR A 23 33.57 -47.90 -39.61
CA THR A 23 33.63 -49.40 -39.61
C THR A 23 33.29 -49.97 -38.21
N LEU A 24 32.53 -51.06 -38.25
CA LEU A 24 32.06 -51.97 -37.20
C LEU A 24 33.20 -52.67 -36.41
N LEU A 25 33.04 -52.88 -35.09
CA LEU A 25 33.54 -54.09 -34.40
C LEU A 25 32.85 -54.32 -33.04
N LEU A 26 32.09 -55.42 -32.99
CA LEU A 26 31.61 -56.12 -31.81
C LEU A 26 32.79 -56.77 -31.06
N LEU A 27 32.80 -56.72 -29.73
CA LEU A 27 33.33 -57.80 -28.90
C LEU A 27 32.79 -57.72 -27.46
N LEU A 28 32.04 -58.77 -27.10
CA LEU A 28 31.69 -59.12 -25.73
C LEU A 28 32.93 -59.53 -24.93
N GLY A 29 33.00 -59.09 -23.68
CA GLY A 29 33.89 -59.63 -22.65
C GLY A 29 33.23 -59.53 -21.29
N LEU A 30 32.54 -60.59 -20.87
CA LEU A 30 32.19 -60.86 -19.47
C LEU A 30 33.41 -61.50 -18.78
N LEU A 31 33.79 -60.99 -17.61
CA LEU A 31 33.99 -61.75 -16.35
C LEU A 31 34.71 -60.92 -15.27
N SER A 32 33.95 -60.65 -14.19
CA SER A 32 34.28 -60.85 -12.77
C SER A 32 35.49 -60.20 -12.07
N GLY A 33 35.16 -59.50 -10.97
CA GLY A 33 36.03 -59.24 -9.81
C GLY A 33 36.62 -57.84 -9.79
N CYS A 34 36.62 -57.04 -8.72
CA CYS A 34 36.35 -57.25 -7.30
C CYS A 34 35.93 -55.90 -6.70
N ALA A 35 35.32 -55.97 -5.51
CA ALA A 35 34.95 -54.87 -4.63
C ALA A 35 35.83 -53.61 -4.73
N GLY A 36 35.22 -52.50 -5.13
CA GLY A 36 35.87 -51.21 -5.19
C GLY A 36 34.84 -50.10 -5.36
N HIS A 37 34.42 -49.51 -4.23
CA HIS A 37 33.82 -48.18 -4.17
C HIS A 37 32.51 -47.98 -4.96
N GLN A 38 31.39 -48.44 -4.37
CA GLN A 38 30.13 -47.70 -4.48
C GLN A 38 30.27 -46.35 -3.74
N ARG A 39 30.91 -45.38 -4.40
CA ARG A 39 30.66 -43.95 -4.21
C ARG A 39 30.19 -43.40 -5.56
N ALA A 40 29.16 -44.04 -6.11
CA ALA A 40 28.41 -43.50 -7.22
C ALA A 40 27.61 -42.30 -6.71
N SER A 41 28.13 -41.11 -7.02
CA SER A 41 27.33 -39.94 -7.40
C SER A 41 26.05 -39.68 -6.60
N GLN A 42 26.20 -39.23 -5.35
CA GLN A 42 25.31 -38.20 -4.83
C GLN A 42 25.96 -36.84 -5.11
N ILE A 43 26.11 -36.51 -6.40
CA ILE A 43 26.08 -35.11 -6.78
C ILE A 43 24.63 -34.74 -6.56
N LYS A 44 24.38 -34.12 -5.41
CA LYS A 44 23.13 -33.41 -5.11
C LYS A 44 22.82 -32.61 -6.36
N GLN A 45 21.80 -33.02 -7.13
CA GLN A 45 21.23 -32.13 -8.12
C GLN A 45 20.80 -30.93 -7.31
N VAL A 46 21.57 -29.85 -7.39
CA VAL A 46 21.10 -28.52 -7.04
C VAL A 46 20.03 -28.29 -8.07
N GLN A 47 18.82 -28.63 -7.64
CA GLN A 47 17.60 -28.54 -8.39
C GLN A 47 17.54 -27.08 -8.86
N ASP A 48 17.40 -26.84 -10.17
CA ASP A 48 17.24 -25.50 -10.79
C ASP A 48 15.97 -24.77 -10.30
N SER A 49 15.35 -25.26 -9.22
CA SER A 49 14.12 -24.82 -8.56
C SER A 49 14.32 -23.73 -7.52
N ASP A 50 15.56 -23.39 -7.12
CA ASP A 50 15.81 -22.38 -6.08
C ASP A 50 16.04 -20.96 -6.65
N VAL A 51 16.03 -20.80 -7.98
CA VAL A 51 16.23 -19.48 -8.60
C VAL A 51 14.89 -18.77 -8.77
N LEU A 52 14.57 -17.92 -7.80
CA LEU A 52 13.43 -17.01 -7.91
C LEU A 52 13.73 -15.87 -8.88
N VAL A 53 12.77 -15.60 -9.76
CA VAL A 53 12.79 -14.48 -10.69
C VAL A 53 11.96 -13.34 -10.11
N ARG A 54 12.57 -12.14 -10.03
CA ARG A 54 11.86 -10.91 -9.67
C ARG A 54 11.18 -10.33 -10.91
N SER A 55 9.86 -10.21 -10.87
CA SER A 55 9.07 -9.51 -11.90
C SER A 55 8.41 -8.27 -11.31
N GLU A 56 8.14 -7.29 -12.16
CA GLU A 56 7.46 -6.04 -11.78
C GLU A 56 6.42 -5.66 -12.83
N TYR A 57 5.23 -5.31 -12.38
CA TYR A 57 4.10 -4.88 -13.20
C TYR A 57 3.57 -3.55 -12.71
N ARG A 58 2.97 -2.76 -13.60
CA ARG A 58 2.52 -1.39 -13.31
C ARG A 58 1.17 -1.12 -13.98
N HIS A 59 0.34 -0.34 -13.31
CA HIS A 59 -0.98 0.06 -13.77
C HIS A 59 -1.34 1.43 -13.20
N SER A 60 -2.06 2.27 -13.95
CA SER A 60 -2.48 3.59 -13.47
C SER A 60 -3.95 3.54 -13.08
N ALA A 61 -4.24 3.77 -11.81
CA ALA A 61 -5.58 3.74 -11.22
C ALA A 61 -5.62 4.65 -9.99
N MET A 62 -6.83 5.06 -9.57
CA MET A 62 -7.09 5.87 -8.37
C MET A 62 -6.22 7.14 -8.27
N GLY A 63 -5.89 7.74 -9.41
CA GLY A 63 -5.06 8.94 -9.49
C GLY A 63 -3.58 8.75 -9.13
N THR A 64 -3.07 7.52 -9.16
CA THR A 64 -1.66 7.19 -8.88
C THR A 64 -1.15 6.03 -9.77
N LEU A 65 0.11 5.64 -9.59
CA LEU A 65 0.72 4.47 -10.21
C LEU A 65 0.73 3.31 -9.22
N PHE A 66 -0.01 2.26 -9.54
CA PHE A 66 0.08 0.98 -8.86
C PHE A 66 1.24 0.16 -9.40
N ARG A 67 1.91 -0.55 -8.52
CA ARG A 67 3.02 -1.44 -8.83
C ARG A 67 2.91 -2.74 -8.07
N ILE A 68 3.10 -3.86 -8.76
CA ILE A 68 3.21 -5.19 -8.18
C ILE A 68 4.63 -5.68 -8.39
N VAL A 69 5.31 -6.07 -7.30
CA VAL A 69 6.61 -6.76 -7.33
C VAL A 69 6.40 -8.16 -6.82
N VAL A 70 6.88 -9.15 -7.56
CA VAL A 70 6.70 -10.57 -7.22
C VAL A 70 7.99 -11.33 -7.41
N TYR A 71 8.29 -12.23 -6.48
CA TYR A 71 9.30 -13.27 -6.63
C TYR A 71 8.60 -14.60 -6.89
N SER A 72 8.88 -15.21 -8.03
CA SER A 72 8.27 -16.50 -8.43
C SER A 72 9.32 -17.45 -8.98
N ASP A 73 9.00 -18.74 -8.99
CA ASP A 73 9.86 -19.76 -9.59
C ASP A 73 10.09 -19.48 -11.09
N LYS A 74 11.25 -19.89 -11.58
CA LYS A 74 11.61 -19.83 -13.00
C LYS A 74 10.57 -20.60 -13.83
N GLY A 75 9.93 -19.92 -14.78
CA GLY A 75 8.85 -20.48 -15.61
C GLY A 75 7.43 -20.20 -15.09
N GLY A 76 7.28 -19.57 -13.92
CA GLY A 76 6.00 -19.00 -13.50
C GLY A 76 5.54 -17.87 -14.43
N ASN A 77 4.22 -17.64 -14.50
CA ASN A 77 3.64 -16.56 -15.29
C ASN A 77 2.78 -15.61 -14.41
N PRO A 78 3.42 -14.80 -13.55
CA PRO A 78 2.68 -13.91 -12.65
C PRO A 78 1.95 -12.77 -13.37
N ALA A 79 2.15 -12.60 -14.69
CA ALA A 79 1.51 -11.55 -15.45
C ALA A 79 -0.03 -11.68 -15.47
N ILE A 80 -0.56 -12.90 -15.48
CA ILE A 80 -2.01 -13.15 -15.45
C ILE A 80 -2.58 -12.69 -14.10
N ALA A 81 -1.99 -13.15 -12.99
CA ALA A 81 -2.41 -12.74 -11.65
C ALA A 81 -2.23 -11.24 -11.41
N ALA A 82 -1.16 -10.64 -11.93
CA ALA A 82 -0.94 -9.20 -11.82
C ALA A 82 -2.01 -8.41 -12.59
N LYS A 83 -2.43 -8.89 -13.77
CA LYS A 83 -3.52 -8.29 -14.52
C LYS A 83 -4.84 -8.39 -13.74
N GLU A 84 -5.19 -9.57 -13.23
CA GLU A 84 -6.40 -9.77 -12.40
C GLU A 84 -6.38 -8.87 -11.15
N ALA A 85 -5.22 -8.74 -10.52
CA ALA A 85 -5.04 -7.84 -9.38
C ALA A 85 -5.26 -6.36 -9.74
N PHE A 86 -4.85 -5.93 -10.94
CA PHE A 86 -5.11 -4.58 -11.42
C PHE A 86 -6.56 -4.37 -11.85
N ASP A 87 -7.19 -5.34 -12.52
CA ASP A 87 -8.61 -5.29 -12.84
C ASP A 87 -9.44 -5.11 -11.55
N ARG A 88 -9.04 -5.77 -10.47
CA ARG A 88 -9.65 -5.60 -9.14
C ARG A 88 -9.48 -4.20 -8.55
N VAL A 89 -8.33 -3.56 -8.76
CA VAL A 89 -8.12 -2.16 -8.35
C VAL A 89 -9.09 -1.24 -9.10
N ASP A 90 -9.28 -1.46 -10.40
CA ASP A 90 -10.22 -0.67 -11.21
C ASP A 90 -11.68 -0.87 -10.76
N GLU A 91 -12.07 -2.09 -10.39
CA GLU A 91 -13.38 -2.36 -9.80
C GLU A 91 -13.62 -1.57 -8.50
N ILE A 92 -12.62 -1.53 -7.62
CA ILE A 92 -12.71 -0.78 -6.36
C ILE A 92 -12.76 0.72 -6.61
N GLU A 93 -12.08 1.23 -7.64
CA GLU A 93 -12.20 2.63 -8.05
C GLU A 93 -13.63 2.97 -8.46
N VAL A 94 -14.32 2.08 -9.20
CA VAL A 94 -15.74 2.26 -9.56
C VAL A 94 -16.64 2.27 -8.31
N VAL A 95 -16.26 1.59 -7.23
CA VAL A 95 -17.02 1.63 -5.97
C VAL A 95 -16.76 2.92 -5.19
N ALA A 96 -15.49 3.27 -4.98
CA ALA A 96 -15.08 4.22 -3.94
C ALA A 96 -14.72 5.63 -4.44
N SER A 97 -14.61 5.85 -5.76
CA SER A 97 -14.16 7.13 -6.31
C SER A 97 -15.18 8.26 -6.07
N ASP A 98 -14.74 9.32 -5.41
CA ASP A 98 -15.54 10.54 -5.24
C ASP A 98 -15.48 11.49 -6.46
N TRP A 99 -14.61 11.19 -7.43
CA TRP A 99 -14.50 11.90 -8.71
C TRP A 99 -15.43 11.32 -9.77
N ASN A 100 -15.71 10.02 -9.72
CA ASN A 100 -16.62 9.36 -10.65
C ASN A 100 -18.07 9.55 -10.18
N ARG A 101 -18.87 10.33 -10.93
CA ARG A 101 -20.28 10.60 -10.59
C ARG A 101 -21.18 9.36 -10.58
N GLU A 102 -20.77 8.31 -11.28
CA GLU A 102 -21.46 7.03 -11.39
C GLU A 102 -20.92 5.98 -10.41
N SER A 103 -19.96 6.33 -9.55
CA SER A 103 -19.47 5.39 -8.55
C SER A 103 -20.57 5.01 -7.57
N GLU A 104 -20.41 3.85 -6.95
CA GLU A 104 -21.37 3.37 -5.97
C GLU A 104 -21.51 4.34 -4.80
N ILE A 105 -20.39 4.86 -4.27
CA ILE A 105 -20.43 5.84 -3.19
C ILE A 105 -21.11 7.15 -3.59
N ARG A 106 -20.92 7.61 -4.83
CA ARG A 106 -21.62 8.80 -5.33
C ARG A 106 -23.10 8.54 -5.53
N THR A 107 -23.48 7.34 -5.94
CA THR A 107 -24.88 6.93 -6.09
C THR A 107 -25.57 6.91 -4.73
N LEU A 108 -24.95 6.29 -3.72
CA LEU A 108 -25.44 6.29 -2.33
C LEU A 108 -25.64 7.71 -1.79
N CYS A 109 -24.68 8.62 -1.98
CA CYS A 109 -24.81 10.00 -1.52
C CYS A 109 -25.91 10.78 -2.28
N GLN A 110 -26.14 10.47 -3.57
CA GLN A 110 -27.14 11.15 -4.40
C GLN A 110 -28.58 10.69 -4.11
N SER A 111 -28.76 9.46 -3.64
CA SER A 111 -30.08 8.93 -3.28
C SER A 111 -30.52 9.26 -1.85
N ALA A 112 -29.66 9.94 -1.07
CA ALA A 112 -29.98 10.41 0.27
C ALA A 112 -31.01 11.57 0.27
N PRO A 113 -31.82 11.72 1.32
CA PRO A 113 -31.87 10.88 2.53
C PRO A 113 -32.63 9.58 2.28
N HIS A 114 -32.27 8.54 3.01
CA HIS A 114 -32.88 7.22 2.88
C HIS A 114 -33.90 6.97 4.00
N GLU A 115 -35.16 6.67 3.65
CA GLU A 115 -36.17 6.23 4.63
C GLU A 115 -35.86 4.81 5.17
N GLN A 116 -35.20 3.99 4.35
CA GLN A 116 -34.73 2.64 4.68
C GLN A 116 -33.33 2.45 4.11
N MET A 117 -32.47 1.71 4.79
CA MET A 117 -31.13 1.40 4.27
C MET A 117 -31.21 0.69 2.92
N VAL A 118 -30.31 1.03 2.02
CA VAL A 118 -30.23 0.46 0.67
C VAL A 118 -29.10 -0.58 0.62
N PRO A 119 -29.24 -1.63 -0.21
CA PRO A 119 -28.17 -2.61 -0.39
C PRO A 119 -26.94 -1.92 -1.01
N VAL A 120 -25.76 -2.30 -0.53
CA VAL A 120 -24.47 -1.90 -1.07
C VAL A 120 -23.61 -3.12 -1.35
N SER A 121 -22.61 -2.97 -2.21
CA SER A 121 -21.62 -4.00 -2.49
C SER A 121 -20.84 -4.37 -1.23
N ALA A 122 -20.26 -5.56 -1.24
CA ALA A 122 -19.39 -6.01 -0.16
C ALA A 122 -18.19 -5.05 0.05
N ASP A 123 -17.67 -4.47 -1.04
CA ASP A 123 -16.57 -3.52 -0.98
C ASP A 123 -16.94 -2.23 -0.29
N LEU A 124 -18.08 -1.65 -0.68
CA LEU A 124 -18.54 -0.43 -0.05
C LEU A 124 -18.89 -0.68 1.42
N ALA A 125 -19.57 -1.79 1.74
CA ALA A 125 -19.86 -2.17 3.11
C ALA A 125 -18.58 -2.31 3.95
N ASN A 126 -17.56 -3.02 3.45
CA ASN A 126 -16.29 -3.21 4.14
C ASN A 126 -15.55 -1.89 4.39
N LEU A 127 -15.51 -1.01 3.38
CA LEU A 127 -14.90 0.32 3.49
C LEU A 127 -15.61 1.15 4.56
N LEU A 128 -16.94 1.26 4.49
CA LEU A 128 -17.74 2.04 5.44
C LEU A 128 -17.61 1.50 6.87
N GLN A 129 -17.72 0.18 7.07
CA GLN A 129 -17.57 -0.45 8.39
C GLN A 129 -16.19 -0.20 8.99
N LYS A 130 -15.12 -0.38 8.20
CA LYS A 130 -13.76 -0.11 8.65
C LYS A 130 -13.58 1.38 8.97
N SER A 131 -14.12 2.28 8.15
CA SER A 131 -14.08 3.72 8.40
C SER A 131 -14.78 4.13 9.69
N VAL A 132 -15.97 3.58 9.99
CA VAL A 132 -16.69 3.85 11.26
C VAL A 132 -15.85 3.42 12.46
N LYS A 133 -15.27 2.22 12.41
CA LYS A 133 -14.40 1.72 13.48
C LYS A 133 -13.19 2.64 13.70
N ILE A 134 -12.50 3.03 12.63
CA ILE A 134 -11.31 3.88 12.72
C ILE A 134 -11.67 5.30 13.17
N HIS A 135 -12.82 5.85 12.74
CA HIS A 135 -13.32 7.12 13.23
C HIS A 135 -13.47 7.13 14.76
N GLN A 136 -14.07 6.08 15.33
CA GLN A 136 -14.20 5.93 16.78
C GLN A 136 -12.84 5.80 17.47
N GLN A 137 -11.95 4.94 16.95
CA GLN A 137 -10.62 4.71 17.53
C GLN A 137 -9.72 5.95 17.48
N THR A 138 -9.90 6.81 16.48
CA THR A 138 -9.11 8.04 16.29
C THR A 138 -9.76 9.27 16.90
N GLN A 139 -10.92 9.10 17.57
CA GLN A 139 -11.72 10.17 18.16
C GLN A 139 -12.12 11.24 17.14
N GLY A 140 -12.54 10.80 15.96
CA GLY A 140 -13.02 11.66 14.89
C GLY A 140 -11.94 12.34 14.04
N ARG A 141 -10.66 12.00 14.22
CA ARG A 141 -9.57 12.54 13.38
C ARG A 141 -9.53 11.91 11.99
N PHE A 142 -9.99 10.67 11.85
CA PHE A 142 -10.35 10.08 10.57
C PHE A 142 -11.87 10.19 10.41
N ASP A 143 -12.35 10.87 9.37
CA ASP A 143 -13.78 11.10 9.16
C ASP A 143 -14.10 11.09 7.66
N ILE A 144 -14.86 10.08 7.23
CA ILE A 144 -15.23 9.92 5.81
C ILE A 144 -16.43 10.76 5.42
N SER A 145 -17.18 11.33 6.38
CA SER A 145 -18.33 12.19 6.10
C SER A 145 -17.93 13.62 5.67
N MET A 146 -16.62 13.88 5.56
CA MET A 146 -16.08 15.19 5.18
C MET A 146 -16.13 15.48 3.67
N GLY A 147 -16.84 14.69 2.85
CA GLY A 147 -16.80 14.85 1.39
C GLY A 147 -17.21 16.24 0.90
N ALA A 148 -18.15 16.88 1.59
CA ALA A 148 -18.53 18.27 1.31
C ALA A 148 -17.39 19.26 1.58
N LEU A 149 -16.68 19.10 2.70
CA LEU A 149 -15.51 19.89 3.07
C LEU A 149 -14.34 19.64 2.11
N THR A 150 -14.07 18.37 1.76
CA THR A 150 -13.02 18.03 0.79
C THR A 150 -13.28 18.70 -0.56
N ARG A 151 -14.51 18.62 -1.08
CA ARG A 151 -14.86 19.29 -2.34
C ARG A 151 -14.76 20.81 -2.26
N LEU A 152 -15.23 21.41 -1.16
CA LEU A 152 -15.08 22.84 -0.94
C LEU A 152 -13.60 23.23 -0.98
N TRP A 153 -12.76 22.48 -0.27
CA TRP A 153 -11.33 22.71 -0.21
C TRP A 153 -10.67 22.57 -1.59
N ARG A 154 -11.01 21.52 -2.36
CA ARG A 154 -10.53 21.34 -3.74
C ARG A 154 -10.90 22.52 -4.64
N ARG A 155 -12.13 23.04 -4.55
CA ARG A 155 -12.55 24.23 -5.31
C ARG A 155 -11.77 25.48 -4.89
N CYS A 156 -11.59 25.68 -3.59
CA CYS A 156 -10.82 26.79 -3.03
C CYS A 156 -9.34 26.73 -3.47
N PHE A 157 -8.76 25.52 -3.48
CA PHE A 157 -7.41 25.23 -3.96
C PHE A 157 -7.24 25.64 -5.44
N LEU A 158 -8.17 25.23 -6.30
CA LEU A 158 -8.15 25.60 -7.72
C LEU A 158 -8.33 27.12 -7.93
N ALA A 159 -9.16 27.75 -7.10
CA ALA A 159 -9.40 29.19 -7.14
C ALA A 159 -8.34 30.03 -6.42
N LYS A 160 -7.33 29.40 -5.79
CA LYS A 160 -6.28 30.05 -4.99
C LYS A 160 -6.84 31.02 -3.94
N ARG A 161 -7.92 30.61 -3.26
CA ARG A 161 -8.53 31.37 -2.17
C ARG A 161 -8.80 30.46 -0.97
N LEU A 162 -8.98 31.05 0.19
CA LEU A 162 -9.54 30.32 1.34
C LEU A 162 -11.07 30.25 1.23
N PRO A 163 -11.70 29.20 1.80
CA PRO A 163 -13.15 29.18 1.98
C PRO A 163 -13.56 30.31 2.93
N THR A 164 -14.72 30.91 2.67
CA THR A 164 -15.33 31.87 3.61
C THR A 164 -15.96 31.13 4.79
N ASP A 165 -16.26 31.84 5.89
CA ASP A 165 -16.96 31.23 7.02
C ASP A 165 -18.33 30.65 6.60
N SER A 166 -19.03 31.35 5.71
CA SER A 166 -20.31 30.88 5.14
C SER A 166 -20.13 29.61 4.30
N ASP A 167 -19.06 29.51 3.49
CA ASP A 167 -18.72 28.30 2.74
C ASP A 167 -18.51 27.11 3.71
N LEU A 168 -17.73 27.33 4.78
CA LEU A 168 -17.41 26.31 5.78
C LEU A 168 -18.64 25.86 6.56
N GLU A 169 -19.49 26.80 6.99
CA GLU A 169 -20.74 26.49 7.68
C GLU A 169 -21.67 25.65 6.81
N GLN A 170 -21.78 25.97 5.51
CA GLN A 170 -22.58 25.18 4.58
C GLN A 170 -22.04 23.76 4.43
N ALA A 171 -20.74 23.60 4.25
CA ALA A 171 -20.11 22.29 4.12
C ALA A 171 -20.20 21.46 5.41
N ARG A 172 -20.08 22.10 6.59
CA ARG A 172 -20.22 21.44 7.89
C ARG A 172 -21.63 20.86 8.12
N ARG A 173 -22.68 21.52 7.63
CA ARG A 173 -24.05 20.98 7.70
C ARG A 173 -24.22 19.68 6.90
N GLN A 174 -23.30 19.39 5.99
CA GLN A 174 -23.27 18.19 5.16
C GLN A 174 -22.22 17.16 5.63
N THR A 175 -21.69 17.33 6.85
CA THR A 175 -20.66 16.49 7.45
C THR A 175 -21.16 15.94 8.79
N GLY A 176 -20.94 14.65 9.03
CA GLY A 176 -21.27 13.99 10.29
C GLY A 176 -21.37 12.48 10.14
N MET A 177 -20.48 11.74 10.80
CA MET A 177 -20.52 10.27 10.82
C MET A 177 -21.78 9.70 11.45
N GLN A 178 -22.44 10.45 12.35
CA GLN A 178 -23.72 10.05 12.96
C GLN A 178 -24.87 9.93 11.95
N PHE A 179 -24.70 10.46 10.73
CA PHE A 179 -25.69 10.36 9.66
C PHE A 179 -25.49 9.14 8.75
N ILE A 180 -24.43 8.36 8.98
CA ILE A 180 -24.12 7.14 8.23
C ILE A 180 -24.54 5.94 9.06
N GLU A 181 -25.53 5.21 8.59
CA GLU A 181 -26.03 4.00 9.25
C GLU A 181 -25.63 2.77 8.43
N LEU A 182 -25.22 1.70 9.10
CA LEU A 182 -24.73 0.47 8.47
C LEU A 182 -25.36 -0.75 9.13
N ASP A 183 -25.81 -1.70 8.31
CA ASP A 183 -26.24 -3.02 8.76
C ASP A 183 -25.84 -4.09 7.74
N GLY A 184 -24.73 -4.77 8.01
CA GLY A 184 -24.18 -5.80 7.12
C GLY A 184 -23.91 -5.25 5.71
N GLY A 185 -24.65 -5.75 4.72
CA GLY A 185 -24.58 -5.33 3.31
C GLY A 185 -25.51 -4.17 2.95
N TYR A 186 -26.01 -3.42 3.94
CA TYR A 186 -26.89 -2.27 3.75
C TYR A 186 -26.29 -1.01 4.36
N ALA A 187 -26.53 0.13 3.72
CA ALA A 187 -26.14 1.45 4.21
C ALA A 187 -27.30 2.45 4.07
N GLY A 188 -27.43 3.34 5.05
CA GLY A 188 -28.41 4.43 5.06
C GLY A 188 -27.72 5.76 5.32
N LEU A 189 -28.29 6.83 4.77
CA LEU A 189 -27.88 8.21 5.03
C LEU A 189 -29.11 8.98 5.50
N SER A 190 -29.12 9.42 6.75
CA SER A 190 -30.32 10.00 7.38
C SER A 190 -30.52 11.49 7.12
N GLU A 191 -29.52 12.17 6.56
CA GLU A 191 -29.57 13.61 6.25
C GLU A 191 -29.43 13.90 4.74
N VAL A 192 -30.09 14.97 4.31
CA VAL A 192 -30.00 15.45 2.92
C VAL A 192 -28.58 15.96 2.64
N ALA A 193 -28.03 15.57 1.50
CA ALA A 193 -26.76 16.07 0.98
C ALA A 193 -25.52 15.74 1.83
N ILE A 194 -25.58 14.70 2.68
CA ILE A 194 -24.37 14.08 3.23
C ILE A 194 -23.51 13.56 2.10
N ASP A 195 -22.21 13.76 2.25
CA ASP A 195 -21.28 13.38 1.24
C ASP A 195 -20.05 12.70 1.79
N ILE A 196 -19.72 11.56 1.20
CA ILE A 196 -18.68 10.67 1.69
C ILE A 196 -17.44 10.76 0.80
N ASP A 197 -16.28 10.86 1.45
CA ASP A 197 -14.95 10.80 0.86
C ASP A 197 -14.16 9.64 1.47
N LEU A 198 -13.83 8.66 0.64
CA LEU A 198 -13.07 7.46 1.02
C LEU A 198 -11.58 7.58 0.65
N GLY A 199 -11.09 8.76 0.24
CA GLY A 199 -9.73 8.94 -0.28
C GLY A 199 -8.61 8.59 0.69
N GLY A 200 -8.88 8.64 2.01
CA GLY A 200 -7.94 8.25 3.07
C GLY A 200 -7.97 6.77 3.47
N ILE A 201 -8.71 5.90 2.75
CA ILE A 201 -8.77 4.46 3.04
C ILE A 201 -8.88 3.58 1.79
N ALA A 202 -9.50 4.09 0.72
CA ALA A 202 -9.83 3.31 -0.47
C ALA A 202 -8.60 2.78 -1.22
N LYS A 203 -7.49 3.53 -1.25
CA LYS A 203 -6.25 3.10 -1.91
C LYS A 203 -5.63 1.94 -1.14
N GLY A 204 -5.51 2.08 0.18
CA GLY A 204 -5.07 0.98 1.04
C GLY A 204 -5.93 -0.28 0.88
N TYR A 205 -7.25 -0.13 0.80
CA TYR A 205 -8.15 -1.26 0.53
C TYR A 205 -7.90 -1.92 -0.84
N ALA A 206 -7.73 -1.13 -1.90
CA ALA A 206 -7.41 -1.65 -3.23
C ALA A 206 -6.06 -2.41 -3.26
N VAL A 207 -5.06 -1.89 -2.53
CA VAL A 207 -3.76 -2.53 -2.35
C VAL A 207 -3.90 -3.89 -1.64
N ASP A 208 -4.73 -3.96 -0.60
CA ASP A 208 -5.01 -5.21 0.12
C ASP A 208 -5.70 -6.24 -0.78
N GLU A 209 -6.73 -5.84 -1.52
CA GLU A 209 -7.49 -6.72 -2.42
C GLU A 209 -6.63 -7.24 -3.58
N ALA A 210 -5.80 -6.38 -4.17
CA ALA A 210 -4.82 -6.79 -5.18
C ALA A 210 -3.80 -7.80 -4.63
N LEU A 211 -3.30 -7.60 -3.40
CA LEU A 211 -2.39 -8.55 -2.77
C LEU A 211 -3.08 -9.89 -2.51
N LYS A 212 -4.35 -9.90 -2.07
CA LYS A 212 -5.13 -11.12 -1.88
C LYS A 212 -5.25 -11.93 -3.17
N ILE A 213 -5.47 -11.29 -4.32
CA ILE A 213 -5.50 -11.96 -5.62
C ILE A 213 -4.14 -12.60 -5.93
N MET A 214 -3.04 -11.85 -5.80
CA MET A 214 -1.70 -12.40 -6.01
C MET A 214 -1.44 -13.63 -5.13
N GLN A 215 -1.82 -13.58 -3.85
CA GLN A 215 -1.65 -14.68 -2.91
C GLN A 215 -2.55 -15.89 -3.23
N ALA A 216 -3.80 -15.65 -3.61
CA ALA A 216 -4.74 -16.68 -4.03
C ALA A 216 -4.26 -17.41 -5.29
N SER A 217 -3.60 -16.69 -6.20
CA SER A 217 -2.96 -17.24 -7.40
C SER A 217 -1.59 -17.90 -7.14
N GLY A 218 -1.21 -18.10 -5.88
CA GLY A 218 0.01 -18.81 -5.47
C GLY A 218 1.26 -17.93 -5.33
N TYR A 219 1.18 -16.64 -5.69
CA TYR A 219 2.31 -15.70 -5.63
C TYR A 219 2.42 -15.03 -4.26
N ARG A 220 2.73 -15.82 -3.23
CA ARG A 220 2.80 -15.36 -1.83
C ARG A 220 3.89 -14.31 -1.57
N HIS A 221 4.97 -14.35 -2.33
CA HIS A 221 6.11 -13.42 -2.21
C HIS A 221 5.91 -12.17 -3.08
N SER A 222 4.77 -11.51 -2.87
CA SER A 222 4.36 -10.32 -3.62
C SER A 222 4.26 -9.10 -2.71
N LEU A 223 4.54 -7.94 -3.30
CA LEU A 223 4.33 -6.61 -2.74
C LEU A 223 3.49 -5.81 -3.72
N VAL A 224 2.43 -5.17 -3.23
CA VAL A 224 1.61 -4.22 -3.99
C VAL A 224 1.84 -2.83 -3.39
N ASP A 225 2.03 -1.84 -4.25
CA ASP A 225 2.28 -0.44 -3.92
C ASP A 225 1.34 0.45 -4.72
N GLY A 226 0.42 1.14 -4.04
CA GLY A 226 -0.53 2.11 -4.59
C GLY A 226 -0.12 3.54 -4.24
N GLY A 227 1.01 4.02 -4.76
CA GLY A 227 1.45 5.40 -4.55
C GLY A 227 2.03 5.69 -3.17
N GLY A 228 2.65 4.70 -2.52
CA GLY A 228 3.22 4.82 -1.17
C GLY A 228 2.42 4.07 -0.10
N ASP A 229 1.19 3.66 -0.42
CA ASP A 229 0.40 2.70 0.36
C ASP A 229 0.77 1.30 -0.10
N MET A 230 1.38 0.51 0.78
CA MET A 230 2.00 -0.76 0.43
C MET A 230 1.47 -1.89 1.31
N ALA A 231 1.14 -3.02 0.70
CA ALA A 231 0.93 -4.29 1.37
C ALA A 231 1.88 -5.33 0.79
N PHE A 232 2.39 -6.21 1.64
CA PHE A 232 3.36 -7.22 1.23
C PHE A 232 3.12 -8.54 1.97
N GLY A 233 3.23 -9.63 1.22
CA GLY A 233 3.33 -10.97 1.77
C GLY A 233 4.69 -11.24 2.41
N PRO A 234 4.91 -12.43 2.98
CA PRO A 234 6.21 -12.79 3.54
C PRO A 234 7.29 -12.70 2.44
N PRO A 235 8.47 -12.14 2.72
CA PRO A 235 9.57 -12.17 1.77
C PRO A 235 9.93 -13.61 1.40
N ALA A 236 10.42 -13.81 0.19
CA ALA A 236 10.95 -15.12 -0.19
C ALA A 236 12.18 -15.47 0.64
N ALA A 237 12.35 -16.75 1.00
CA ALA A 237 13.47 -17.22 1.83
C ALA A 237 14.85 -16.90 1.24
N ALA A 238 14.95 -16.82 -0.09
CA ALA A 238 16.17 -16.43 -0.81
C ALA A 238 16.47 -14.92 -0.74
N THR A 239 15.60 -14.11 -0.12
CA THR A 239 15.76 -12.66 0.01
C THR A 239 16.08 -12.27 1.44
N THR A 240 16.67 -11.09 1.61
CA THR A 240 16.93 -10.50 2.93
C THR A 240 15.76 -9.66 3.44
N GLY A 241 14.54 -9.87 2.94
CA GLY A 241 13.36 -9.05 3.24
C GLY A 241 13.07 -7.96 2.20
N TRP A 242 11.89 -7.35 2.32
CA TRP A 242 11.48 -6.22 1.49
C TRP A 242 12.27 -4.96 1.89
N LYS A 243 12.88 -4.29 0.91
CA LYS A 243 13.53 -3.00 1.11
C LYS A 243 12.54 -1.89 0.78
N ILE A 244 12.12 -1.14 1.80
CA ILE A 244 11.15 -0.05 1.66
C ILE A 244 11.87 1.28 1.95
N LEU A 245 11.67 2.26 1.08
CA LEU A 245 12.16 3.62 1.30
C LEU A 245 11.06 4.43 1.99
N LEU A 246 11.34 4.90 3.20
CA LEU A 246 10.45 5.78 3.95
C LEU A 246 11.08 7.17 4.09
N PRO A 247 10.32 8.19 4.47
CA PRO A 247 10.88 9.52 4.72
C PRO A 247 11.96 9.54 5.81
N SER A 248 11.87 8.63 6.79
CA SER A 248 12.89 8.46 7.84
C SER A 248 14.20 7.79 7.37
N GLY A 249 14.24 7.35 6.12
CA GLY A 249 15.27 6.48 5.57
C GLY A 249 14.77 5.06 5.27
N PRO A 250 15.61 4.22 4.66
CA PRO A 250 15.22 2.90 4.22
C PRO A 250 15.15 1.89 5.36
N ARG A 251 14.21 0.95 5.21
CA ARG A 251 13.95 -0.13 6.17
C ARG A 251 13.87 -1.48 5.49
N ARG A 252 14.11 -2.51 6.30
CA ARG A 252 13.97 -3.92 5.96
C ARG A 252 12.74 -4.46 6.64
N VAL A 253 11.83 -5.03 5.86
CA VAL A 253 10.66 -5.71 6.41
C VAL A 253 10.76 -7.20 6.12
N THR A 254 10.73 -8.00 7.18
CA THR A 254 10.96 -9.44 7.14
C THR A 254 9.69 -10.27 7.33
N THR A 255 8.56 -9.61 7.58
CA THR A 255 7.25 -10.22 7.79
C THR A 255 6.24 -9.70 6.76
N ALA A 256 5.10 -10.39 6.64
CA ALA A 256 3.95 -9.81 5.96
C ALA A 256 3.41 -8.61 6.74
N GLY A 257 2.65 -7.75 6.06
CA GLY A 257 1.98 -6.60 6.64
C GLY A 257 1.84 -5.47 5.63
N ALA A 258 1.61 -4.27 6.15
CA ALA A 258 1.41 -3.09 5.33
C ALA A 258 2.10 -1.86 5.93
N VAL A 259 2.34 -0.88 5.07
CA VAL A 259 2.81 0.45 5.44
C VAL A 259 2.17 1.51 4.56
N ALA A 260 1.76 2.63 5.14
CA ALA A 260 1.29 3.79 4.41
C ALA A 260 2.00 5.05 4.93
N THR A 261 2.13 6.06 4.08
CA THR A 261 2.70 7.35 4.47
C THR A 261 1.82 8.50 4.01
N SER A 262 1.33 9.29 4.96
CA SER A 262 0.59 10.52 4.71
C SER A 262 1.43 11.75 5.05
N GLY A 263 1.25 12.85 4.32
CA GLY A 263 1.93 14.12 4.58
C GLY A 263 1.59 15.21 3.57
N ASP A 264 1.89 16.47 3.90
CA ASP A 264 1.57 17.65 3.06
C ASP A 264 2.61 18.00 1.99
N THR A 265 3.70 17.24 1.90
CA THR A 265 4.89 17.66 1.15
C THR A 265 4.65 17.70 -0.36
N GLN A 266 3.67 16.94 -0.87
CA GLN A 266 3.43 16.80 -2.31
C GLN A 266 2.23 17.61 -2.85
N ARG A 267 1.24 17.97 -2.02
CA ARG A 267 0.05 18.73 -2.45
C ARG A 267 -0.31 19.76 -1.38
N ASN A 268 0.04 21.02 -1.63
CA ASN A 268 -0.16 22.15 -0.73
C ASN A 268 -0.47 23.42 -1.52
N MET A 269 -1.10 24.38 -0.84
CA MET A 269 -1.40 25.71 -1.34
C MET A 269 -0.86 26.73 -0.37
N GLU A 270 -0.20 27.76 -0.90
CA GLU A 270 0.26 28.91 -0.12
C GLU A 270 -0.71 30.08 -0.35
N ILE A 271 -1.29 30.59 0.73
CA ILE A 271 -2.13 31.81 0.73
C ILE A 271 -1.67 32.68 1.89
N ASP A 272 -1.44 33.96 1.62
CA ASP A 272 -1.02 34.97 2.60
C ASP A 272 0.23 34.56 3.41
N GLY A 273 1.16 33.84 2.77
CA GLY A 273 2.40 33.33 3.38
C GLY A 273 2.23 32.07 4.24
N GLU A 274 1.02 31.52 4.32
CA GLU A 274 0.70 30.31 5.08
C GLU A 274 0.48 29.12 4.14
N LYS A 275 1.10 27.98 4.48
CA LYS A 275 1.03 26.75 3.70
C LYS A 275 -0.06 25.82 4.25
N TYR A 276 -1.00 25.45 3.41
CA TYR A 276 -2.10 24.54 3.75
C TYR A 276 -2.02 23.23 2.96
N SER A 277 -2.22 22.11 3.66
CA SER A 277 -2.27 20.77 3.07
C SER A 277 -3.59 20.48 2.33
N HIS A 278 -3.59 19.42 1.52
CA HIS A 278 -4.80 18.79 1.01
C HIS A 278 -5.52 17.92 2.07
N ILE A 279 -4.81 17.50 3.12
CA ILE A 279 -5.42 16.81 4.27
C ILE A 279 -6.15 17.84 5.12
N LEU A 280 -7.44 17.59 5.37
CA LEU A 280 -8.29 18.46 6.17
C LEU A 280 -8.26 18.08 7.65
N ASN A 281 -8.36 19.08 8.52
CA ASN A 281 -8.71 18.87 9.91
C ASN A 281 -10.24 18.80 10.03
N PRO A 282 -10.84 17.67 10.47
CA PRO A 282 -12.29 17.52 10.59
C PRO A 282 -12.97 18.57 11.48
N LEU A 283 -12.26 19.06 12.50
CA LEU A 283 -12.79 20.06 13.43
C LEU A 283 -12.89 21.44 12.78
N THR A 284 -11.88 21.83 12.00
CA THR A 284 -11.82 23.17 11.42
C THR A 284 -12.38 23.24 10.01
N GLY A 285 -12.43 22.11 9.29
CA GLY A 285 -12.75 22.06 7.86
C GLY A 285 -11.67 22.66 6.96
N MET A 286 -10.50 22.98 7.52
CA MET A 286 -9.38 23.64 6.82
C MET A 286 -8.25 22.65 6.59
N GLY A 287 -7.45 22.90 5.55
CA GLY A 287 -6.19 22.18 5.34
C GLY A 287 -5.29 22.29 6.57
N ILE A 288 -4.69 21.18 7.00
CA ILE A 288 -3.75 21.20 8.13
C ILE A 288 -2.54 22.09 7.81
N ARG A 289 -2.06 22.80 8.83
CA ARG A 289 -0.87 23.65 8.79
C ARG A 289 0.26 22.96 9.56
N ASN A 290 1.51 23.04 9.06
CA ASN A 290 2.69 22.42 9.67
C ASN A 290 2.55 20.90 9.88
N SER A 291 2.39 20.14 8.78
CA SER A 291 2.16 18.70 8.90
C SER A 291 3.43 17.92 9.24
N ALA A 292 3.23 16.81 9.96
CA ALA A 292 4.20 15.74 9.99
C ALA A 292 4.05 14.85 8.75
N MET A 293 5.15 14.29 8.27
CA MET A 293 5.07 13.04 7.50
C MET A 293 4.81 11.91 8.48
N VAL A 294 3.69 11.23 8.30
CA VAL A 294 3.24 10.15 9.18
C VAL A 294 3.35 8.84 8.42
N THR A 295 4.18 7.94 8.93
CA THR A 295 4.28 6.57 8.45
C THR A 295 3.64 5.62 9.44
N VAL A 296 2.74 4.77 8.96
CA VAL A 296 2.04 3.78 9.78
C VAL A 296 2.32 2.38 9.26
N PHE A 297 2.73 1.48 10.15
CA PHE A 297 2.80 0.04 9.89
C PHE A 297 1.57 -0.65 10.51
N ALA A 298 0.93 -1.54 9.75
CA ALA A 298 -0.27 -2.26 10.17
C ALA A 298 -0.29 -3.68 9.58
N GLU A 299 -1.30 -4.46 9.95
CA GLU A 299 -1.56 -5.78 9.34
C GLU A 299 -2.05 -5.66 7.89
N ASP A 300 -2.82 -4.61 7.58
CA ASP A 300 -3.42 -4.33 6.27
C ASP A 300 -3.27 -2.85 5.88
N ALA A 301 -3.23 -2.59 4.57
CA ALA A 301 -2.94 -1.27 4.01
C ALA A 301 -4.10 -0.30 4.17
N ALA A 302 -5.37 -0.75 4.16
CA ALA A 302 -6.52 0.11 4.45
C ALA A 302 -6.41 0.73 5.86
N THR A 303 -6.01 -0.07 6.86
CA THR A 303 -5.75 0.42 8.21
C THR A 303 -4.56 1.37 8.23
N ALA A 304 -3.46 1.03 7.54
CA ALA A 304 -2.29 1.91 7.49
C ALA A 304 -2.62 3.29 6.88
N ASP A 305 -3.32 3.34 5.74
CA ASP A 305 -3.73 4.57 5.02
C ASP A 305 -4.61 5.46 5.91
N ALA A 306 -5.64 4.88 6.51
CA ALA A 306 -6.58 5.61 7.37
C ALA A 306 -5.92 6.17 8.63
N TYR A 307 -5.08 5.39 9.31
CA TYR A 307 -4.34 5.88 10.47
C TYR A 307 -3.26 6.90 10.08
N ALA A 308 -2.59 6.75 8.93
CA ALA A 308 -1.64 7.76 8.47
C ALA A 308 -2.32 9.11 8.24
N THR A 309 -3.53 9.10 7.67
CA THR A 309 -4.39 10.28 7.52
C THR A 309 -4.79 10.84 8.88
N ALA A 310 -5.29 10.00 9.79
CA ALA A 310 -5.75 10.43 11.13
C ALA A 310 -4.65 11.11 11.96
N TYR A 311 -3.44 10.54 11.93
CA TYR A 311 -2.30 11.04 12.71
C TYR A 311 -1.61 12.24 12.07
N SER A 312 -1.92 12.53 10.81
CA SER A 312 -1.51 13.79 10.15
C SER A 312 -2.32 14.98 10.69
N VAL A 313 -3.52 14.75 11.24
CA VAL A 313 -4.32 15.79 11.91
C VAL A 313 -3.70 16.14 13.27
N PRO A 314 -3.33 17.42 13.52
CA PRO A 314 -2.74 17.83 14.79
C PRO A 314 -3.64 17.50 15.99
N GLY A 315 -3.03 17.02 17.08
CA GLY A 315 -3.73 16.76 18.33
C GLY A 315 -2.79 16.25 19.42
N HIS A 316 -3.26 16.26 20.67
CA HIS A 316 -2.53 15.62 21.75
C HIS A 316 -2.77 14.11 21.69
N TRP A 317 -1.67 13.35 21.61
CA TRP A 317 -1.63 11.91 21.76
C TRP A 317 -0.88 11.58 23.04
N PRO A 318 -1.36 10.63 23.86
CA PRO A 318 -0.65 10.28 25.08
C PRO A 318 0.79 9.82 24.78
N PRO A 319 1.80 10.26 25.57
CA PRO A 319 3.16 9.77 25.45
C PRO A 319 3.24 8.25 25.64
N ASP A 320 2.38 7.72 26.53
CA ASP A 320 2.34 6.32 26.94
C ASP A 320 1.63 5.40 25.94
N GLY A 321 1.17 5.95 24.81
CA GLY A 321 0.63 5.16 23.71
C GLY A 321 -0.63 5.75 23.08
N ILE A 322 -1.00 5.12 21.98
CA ILE A 322 -2.30 5.30 21.33
C ILE A 322 -3.27 4.37 22.06
N PRO A 323 -4.35 4.87 22.71
CA PRO A 323 -5.34 4.00 23.32
C PRO A 323 -5.88 3.01 22.28
N GLY A 324 -5.77 1.71 22.53
CA GLY A 324 -6.30 0.68 21.62
C GLY A 324 -5.31 -0.02 20.68
N LEU A 325 -3.99 0.03 20.92
CA LEU A 325 -2.98 -0.76 20.17
C LEU A 325 -3.14 -2.31 20.26
N GLY A 326 -4.18 -2.83 20.92
CA GLY A 326 -4.51 -4.26 20.96
C GLY A 326 -5.20 -4.78 19.69
N GLY A 327 -4.84 -4.27 18.51
CA GLY A 327 -5.42 -4.72 17.23
C GLY A 327 -5.27 -3.79 16.02
N SER A 328 -4.14 -3.07 15.89
CA SER A 328 -3.71 -2.23 14.74
C SER A 328 -3.90 -0.70 14.93
N PRO A 329 -2.91 0.15 14.59
CA PRO A 329 -1.64 -0.13 13.89
C PRO A 329 -0.52 -0.72 14.78
N VAL A 330 0.48 -1.36 14.15
CA VAL A 330 1.65 -1.98 14.82
C VAL A 330 2.67 -0.94 15.25
N ALA A 331 2.89 0.08 14.42
CA ALA A 331 3.78 1.19 14.73
C ALA A 331 3.38 2.45 13.97
N ILE A 332 3.63 3.61 14.57
CA ILE A 332 3.45 4.92 13.95
C ILE A 332 4.71 5.74 14.14
N GLU A 333 5.16 6.42 13.08
CA GLU A 333 6.27 7.37 13.10
C GLU A 333 5.81 8.69 12.50
N CYS A 334 5.88 9.76 13.29
CA CYS A 334 5.63 11.13 12.85
C CYS A 334 6.95 11.89 12.75
N LEU A 335 7.21 12.49 11.59
CA LEU A 335 8.35 13.35 11.32
C LEU A 335 7.87 14.77 11.07
N TYR A 336 8.07 15.65 12.05
CA TYR A 336 7.71 17.06 11.98
C TYR A 336 8.84 17.85 11.33
N SER A 337 8.49 18.74 10.41
CA SER A 337 9.46 19.59 9.71
C SER A 337 9.94 20.77 10.56
N GLN A 338 9.10 21.31 11.46
CA GLN A 338 9.46 22.46 12.31
C GLN A 338 8.73 22.44 13.69
N PRO A 339 9.47 22.37 14.81
CA PRO A 339 10.88 21.99 14.91
C PRO A 339 11.11 20.57 14.38
N GLU A 340 12.33 20.27 13.91
CA GLU A 340 12.71 18.90 13.55
C GLU A 340 12.53 17.99 14.77
N LYS A 341 11.40 17.29 14.79
CA LYS A 341 11.02 16.42 15.89
C LYS A 341 10.53 15.11 15.30
N LYS A 342 10.92 14.05 15.95
CA LYS A 342 10.53 12.68 15.61
C LYS A 342 9.77 12.09 16.78
N GLN A 343 8.58 11.58 16.51
CA GLN A 343 7.79 10.88 17.50
C GLN A 343 7.45 9.49 16.96
N ARG A 344 7.55 8.47 17.83
CA ARG A 344 7.30 7.08 17.47
C ARG A 344 6.45 6.41 18.54
N TRP A 345 5.58 5.54 18.10
CA TRP A 345 4.82 4.60 18.93
C TRP A 345 4.91 3.21 18.31
N GLY A 346 4.99 2.17 19.15
CA GLY A 346 5.16 0.79 18.70
C GLY A 346 6.57 0.47 18.20
N VAL A 347 6.72 -0.72 17.59
CA VAL A 347 8.02 -1.24 17.13
C VAL A 347 8.10 -1.15 15.61
N MET A 348 8.93 -0.24 15.11
CA MET A 348 9.20 -0.11 13.67
C MET A 348 10.10 -1.24 13.16
N PRO A 349 9.96 -1.71 11.91
CA PRO A 349 10.89 -2.66 11.30
C PRO A 349 12.34 -2.14 11.25
N GLY A 350 13.29 -3.07 11.20
CA GLY A 350 14.72 -2.79 11.25
C GLY A 350 15.18 -1.78 10.19
N GLN A 351 16.01 -0.81 10.60
CA GLN A 351 16.58 0.19 9.70
C GLN A 351 17.76 -0.40 8.91
N ILE A 352 17.94 0.02 7.66
CA ILE A 352 19.08 -0.38 6.83
C ILE A 352 19.99 0.82 6.62
N ASP A 353 21.30 0.65 6.81
CA ASP A 353 22.28 1.60 6.28
C ASP A 353 22.52 1.31 4.79
N LEU A 354 22.31 2.31 3.92
CA LEU A 354 22.62 2.19 2.50
C LEU A 354 24.12 2.26 2.21
N ARG A 355 24.92 2.72 3.18
CA ARG A 355 26.38 2.74 3.12
C ARG A 355 26.89 1.40 3.62
N GLY A 356 26.85 0.39 2.74
CA GLY A 356 27.13 -1.01 3.07
C GLY A 356 28.20 -1.23 4.15
N THR A 357 27.75 -1.37 5.39
CA THR A 357 28.51 -1.93 6.51
C THR A 357 27.53 -2.70 7.37
N THR A 358 27.75 -4.01 7.47
CA THR A 358 27.11 -4.85 8.47
C THR A 358 27.63 -4.43 9.84
N GLY A 359 26.89 -3.55 10.53
CA GLY A 359 27.16 -3.19 11.92
C GLY A 359 26.36 -4.10 12.85
N THR A 360 27.03 -5.10 13.42
CA THR A 360 26.63 -5.73 14.69
C THR A 360 26.60 -4.66 15.77
N GLY A 361 25.46 -4.51 16.44
CA GLY A 361 25.32 -3.64 17.61
C GLY A 361 24.41 -4.28 18.63
N GLU A 362 24.99 -5.17 19.45
CA GLU A 362 24.46 -5.56 20.76
C GLU A 362 24.42 -4.34 21.69
N GLY A 363 23.35 -4.26 22.51
CA GLY A 363 23.28 -3.74 23.89
C GLY A 363 23.76 -2.30 24.15
N ASP A 364 23.32 -1.56 25.15
CA ASP A 364 22.45 -1.83 26.28
C ASP A 364 22.15 -0.43 26.88
N SER A 365 21.05 -0.38 27.62
CA SER A 365 20.59 0.63 28.57
C SER A 365 21.63 1.63 29.15
N ARG A 366 21.17 2.88 29.34
CA ARG A 366 21.21 3.61 30.63
C ARG A 366 20.43 4.94 30.59
N SER A 367 19.34 4.94 31.35
CA SER A 367 18.84 5.98 32.27
C SER A 367 19.33 7.44 32.16
N VAL A 368 18.34 8.34 31.99
CA VAL A 368 18.03 9.59 32.76
C VAL A 368 19.03 9.91 33.90
N PRO A 369 19.41 11.19 34.15
CA PRO A 369 18.65 12.44 33.93
C PRO A 369 19.09 13.34 32.79
#